data_AF-B9TQE1-F1
#
_entry.id   AF-B9TQE1-F1
#
_cell.length_a   1.000
_cell.length_b   1.000
_cell.length_c   1.000
_cell.angle_alpha   90.00
_cell.angle_beta   90.00
_cell.angle_gamma   90.00
#
_symmetry.space_group_name_H-M   'P 1'
#
loop_
_entity.id
_entity.type
_entity.pdbx_description
1 polymer ?
#
loop_
_entity_poly.entity_id
_entity_poly.type
_entity_poly.pdbx_seq_one_letter_code
_entity_poly.pdbx_strand_id
1 'polypeptide(L)'
;MAIDYTKPSLWAVREKVANAFVQSKWEGDGWSGDVGLRYMHVKSESSGTSRILLSAVQSPNDTTYIQNWGPMQTNTVGNSYNAWLPSANLKIDLTSDMLLRFGASKTLTRPTLNQMGVSNWYGGRTGYVTSGGGNPYLKPMRSNNFDVSYEWYLSKTNYVSGALFMKKVSDFLETSLQDTKLPQYPNEIVHDTRIRNGQTGTIKGAELAGQYAFDNIHPLLQGFGVTANYTYVDAEANRDSSEGP
;
A
#
# COMPACT_ATOMS: atom_id res chain seq x y z
N MET A 1 5.38 -16.78 -10.42
CA MET A 1 6.51 -16.13 -11.13
C MET A 1 7.68 -16.16 -10.16
N ALA A 2 8.77 -16.89 -10.47
CA ALA A 2 9.82 -17.21 -9.51
C ALA A 2 10.81 -16.05 -9.32
N ILE A 3 11.22 -15.80 -8.08
CA ILE A 3 12.21 -14.79 -7.76
C ILE A 3 13.60 -15.34 -8.10
N ASP A 4 14.39 -14.57 -8.84
CA ASP A 4 15.74 -14.96 -9.24
C ASP A 4 16.73 -14.51 -8.16
N TYR A 5 17.14 -15.48 -7.34
CA TYR A 5 17.98 -15.24 -6.17
C TYR A 5 19.40 -14.81 -6.52
N THR A 6 19.83 -14.95 -7.77
CA THR A 6 21.24 -14.92 -8.15
C THR A 6 21.96 -13.54 -8.18
N LYS A 7 21.50 -12.43 -7.59
CA LYS A 7 21.96 -11.08 -8.05
C LYS A 7 22.24 -10.01 -6.95
N PRO A 8 23.44 -9.44 -6.64
CA PRO A 8 23.66 -7.98 -6.29
C PRO A 8 25.06 -7.37 -6.69
N SER A 9 25.35 -6.07 -6.83
CA SER A 9 25.17 -4.84 -6.02
C SER A 9 25.27 -3.55 -6.90
N LEU A 10 24.51 -2.50 -6.56
CA LEU A 10 24.05 -1.36 -7.41
C LEU A 10 22.84 -1.72 -8.27
N TRP A 11 21.74 -1.00 -8.08
CA TRP A 11 20.52 -1.18 -8.84
C TRP A 11 19.86 0.16 -9.17
N ALA A 12 19.13 0.21 -10.28
CA ALA A 12 18.33 1.33 -10.74
C ALA A 12 16.94 0.81 -11.15
N VAL A 13 15.88 1.45 -10.65
CA VAL A 13 14.50 1.16 -11.04
C VAL A 13 13.98 2.29 -11.91
N ARG A 14 13.46 1.94 -13.08
CA ARG A 14 12.75 2.84 -13.98
C ARG A 14 11.29 2.44 -14.06
N GLU A 15 10.38 3.39 -13.86
CA GLU A 15 8.96 3.20 -14.12
C GLU A 15 8.47 4.08 -15.27
N LYS A 16 7.59 3.53 -16.11
CA LYS A 16 6.80 4.26 -17.10
C LYS A 16 5.33 4.06 -16.76
N VAL A 17 4.58 5.17 -16.67
CA VAL A 17 3.17 5.17 -16.31
C VAL A 17 2.37 5.82 -17.44
N ALA A 18 1.45 5.05 -18.02
CA ALA A 18 0.41 5.56 -18.89
C ALA A 18 -0.91 5.59 -18.11
N ASN A 19 -1.67 6.66 -18.20
CA ASN A 19 -2.95 6.77 -17.52
C ASN A 19 -3.96 7.56 -18.33
N ALA A 20 -5.22 7.13 -18.24
CA ALA A 20 -6.36 7.79 -18.83
C ALA A 20 -7.46 7.88 -17.77
N PHE A 21 -8.24 8.96 -17.79
CA PHE A 21 -9.35 9.11 -16.86
C PHE A 21 -10.54 9.74 -17.58
N VAL A 22 -11.73 9.37 -17.12
CA VAL A 22 -12.99 10.01 -17.47
C VAL A 22 -13.76 10.25 -16.19
N GLN A 23 -14.41 11.41 -16.11
CA GLN A 23 -15.29 11.76 -15.00
C GLN A 23 -16.53 12.45 -15.57
N SER A 24 -17.68 12.15 -14.98
CA SER A 24 -18.93 12.83 -15.25
C SER A 24 -19.50 13.36 -13.94
N LYS A 25 -20.08 14.54 -14.00
CA LYS A 25 -20.71 15.23 -12.86
C LYS A 25 -22.16 15.51 -13.20
N TRP A 26 -23.02 15.37 -12.20
CA TRP A 26 -24.44 15.64 -12.31
C TRP A 26 -24.93 16.41 -11.10
N GLU A 27 -25.92 17.25 -11.35
CA GLU A 27 -26.61 18.02 -10.33
C GLU A 27 -28.10 18.01 -10.64
N GLY A 28 -28.89 18.08 -9.59
CA GLY A 28 -30.33 18.25 -9.66
C GLY A 28 -30.81 18.98 -8.41
N ASP A 29 -32.12 19.12 -8.27
CA ASP A 29 -32.68 19.75 -7.09
C ASP A 29 -32.42 18.91 -5.84
N GLY A 30 -31.69 19.48 -4.88
CA GLY A 30 -31.31 18.80 -3.64
C GLY A 30 -30.27 17.69 -3.76
N TRP A 31 -29.54 17.55 -4.88
CA TRP A 31 -28.45 16.58 -4.96
C TRP A 31 -27.38 16.95 -6.00
N SER A 32 -26.16 16.46 -5.76
CA SER A 32 -25.07 16.51 -6.75
C SER A 32 -24.20 15.27 -6.61
N GLY A 33 -23.69 14.74 -7.71
CA GLY A 33 -22.80 13.59 -7.66
C GLY A 33 -21.83 13.55 -8.81
N ASP A 34 -20.82 12.71 -8.68
CA ASP A 34 -19.88 12.43 -9.75
C ASP A 34 -19.51 10.94 -9.76
N VAL A 35 -19.22 10.43 -10.95
CA VAL A 35 -18.55 9.15 -11.10
C VAL A 35 -17.33 9.33 -11.98
N GLY A 36 -16.27 8.62 -11.63
CA GLY A 36 -15.01 8.63 -12.35
C GLY A 36 -14.51 7.22 -12.58
N LEU A 37 -13.77 7.05 -13.66
CA LEU A 37 -12.98 5.85 -13.91
C LEU A 37 -11.60 6.27 -14.40
N ARG A 38 -10.57 5.84 -13.67
CA ARG A 38 -9.18 5.97 -14.10
C ARG A 38 -8.60 4.61 -14.45
N TYR A 39 -8.02 4.51 -15.64
CA TYR A 39 -7.18 3.41 -16.04
C TYR A 39 -5.70 3.80 -15.91
N MET A 40 -4.89 2.88 -15.41
CA MET A 40 -3.44 3.04 -15.31
C MET A 40 -2.75 1.78 -15.80
N HIS A 41 -1.75 1.95 -16.66
CA HIS A 41 -0.80 0.93 -17.05
C HIS A 41 0.60 1.34 -16.59
N VAL A 42 1.22 0.50 -15.76
CA VAL A 42 2.57 0.73 -15.24
C VAL A 42 3.49 -0.37 -15.75
N LYS A 43 4.65 0.05 -16.27
CA LYS A 43 5.77 -0.83 -16.56
C LYS A 43 6.94 -0.40 -15.68
N SER A 44 7.50 -1.33 -14.92
CA SER A 44 8.70 -1.12 -14.13
C SER A 44 9.81 -2.02 -14.66
N GLU A 45 11.03 -1.51 -14.60
CA GLU A 45 12.24 -2.23 -14.95
C GLU A 45 13.26 -1.96 -13.85
N SER A 46 13.70 -3.02 -13.19
CA SER A 46 14.74 -2.98 -12.17
C SER A 46 16.00 -3.59 -12.76
N SER A 47 17.07 -2.81 -12.83
CA SER A 47 18.35 -3.22 -13.38
C SER A 47 19.44 -3.12 -12.32
N GLY A 48 20.49 -3.93 -12.40
CA GLY A 48 21.62 -3.86 -11.47
C GLY A 48 22.79 -4.72 -11.94
N THR A 49 24.01 -4.37 -11.52
CA THR A 49 25.21 -5.12 -11.92
C THR A 49 25.64 -6.02 -10.76
N SER A 50 25.82 -7.31 -11.01
CA SER A 50 26.08 -8.27 -9.94
C SER A 50 26.88 -9.49 -10.34
N ARG A 51 27.39 -10.22 -9.33
CA ARG A 51 27.90 -11.58 -9.52
C ARG A 51 26.83 -12.58 -9.12
N ILE A 52 26.68 -13.65 -9.91
CA ILE A 52 25.76 -14.75 -9.61
C ILE A 52 26.38 -15.72 -8.60
N LEU A 53 25.64 -16.06 -7.53
CA LEU A 53 26.03 -17.17 -6.66
C LEU A 53 25.86 -18.47 -7.46
N LEU A 54 26.98 -19.10 -7.81
CA LEU A 54 26.97 -20.35 -8.57
C LEU A 54 26.81 -21.55 -7.64
N SER A 55 27.50 -21.53 -6.50
CA SER A 55 27.42 -22.56 -5.47
C SER A 55 27.88 -22.01 -4.12
N ALA A 56 27.44 -22.66 -3.05
CA ALA A 56 27.97 -22.46 -1.71
C ALA A 56 28.35 -23.83 -1.13
N VAL A 57 29.60 -23.97 -0.73
CA VAL A 57 30.13 -25.21 -0.14
C VAL A 57 30.50 -24.95 1.31
N GLN A 58 30.06 -25.81 2.23
CA GLN A 58 30.43 -25.68 3.64
C GLN A 58 31.95 -25.77 3.78
N SER A 59 32.53 -24.86 4.58
CA SER A 59 33.96 -24.88 4.87
C SER A 59 34.32 -26.16 5.64
N PRO A 60 35.40 -26.87 5.28
CA PRO A 60 35.87 -28.01 6.06
C PRO A 60 36.12 -27.59 7.51
N ASN A 61 35.50 -28.28 8.46
CA ASN A 61 35.60 -28.06 9.92
C ASN A 61 35.00 -26.74 10.44
N ASP A 62 34.17 -26.03 9.66
CA ASP A 62 33.41 -24.87 10.14
C ASP A 62 31.97 -24.93 9.61
N THR A 63 31.07 -24.18 10.25
CA THR A 63 29.66 -24.02 9.88
C THR A 63 29.44 -22.90 8.87
N THR A 64 30.51 -22.27 8.39
CA THR A 64 30.44 -21.20 7.37
C THR A 64 30.42 -21.76 5.95
N TYR A 65 29.92 -20.97 5.00
CA TYR A 65 29.91 -21.30 3.58
C TYR A 65 30.96 -20.51 2.80
N ILE A 66 31.73 -21.22 1.98
CA ILE A 66 32.55 -20.65 0.93
C ILE A 66 31.66 -20.46 -0.29
N GLN A 67 31.31 -19.20 -0.56
CA GLN A 67 30.45 -18.82 -1.69
C GLN A 67 31.29 -18.64 -2.96
N ASN A 68 30.96 -19.41 -4.00
CA ASN A 68 31.56 -19.29 -5.31
C ASN A 68 30.71 -18.41 -6.21
N TRP A 69 31.30 -17.30 -6.64
CA TRP A 69 30.61 -16.26 -7.41
C TRP A 69 31.08 -16.25 -8.86
N GLY A 70 30.13 -16.25 -9.78
CA GLY A 70 30.39 -16.10 -11.22
C GLY A 70 30.93 -14.71 -11.58
N PRO A 71 31.13 -14.45 -12.89
CA PRO A 71 31.54 -13.15 -13.37
C PRO A 71 30.47 -12.09 -13.09
N MET A 72 30.91 -10.83 -13.09
CA MET A 72 30.03 -9.68 -13.00
C MET A 72 29.18 -9.58 -14.27
N GLN A 73 27.88 -9.39 -14.11
CA GLN A 73 26.91 -9.29 -15.19
C GLN A 73 25.79 -8.32 -14.84
N THR A 74 25.21 -7.68 -15.85
CA THR A 74 24.04 -6.82 -15.66
C THR A 74 22.77 -7.67 -15.67
N ASN A 75 21.93 -7.43 -14.68
CA ASN A 75 20.67 -8.11 -14.52
C ASN A 75 19.52 -7.13 -14.59
N THR A 76 18.51 -7.48 -15.38
CA THR A 76 17.33 -6.66 -15.60
C THR A 76 16.09 -7.50 -15.38
N VAL A 77 15.16 -7.02 -14.56
CA VAL A 77 13.87 -7.65 -14.30
C VAL A 77 12.77 -6.64 -14.62
N GLY A 78 11.89 -7.00 -15.54
CA GLY A 78 10.71 -6.23 -15.88
C GLY A 78 9.48 -6.71 -15.10
N ASN A 79 8.62 -5.77 -14.72
CA ASN A 79 7.30 -6.06 -14.18
C ASN A 79 6.27 -5.08 -14.77
N SER A 80 5.01 -5.46 -14.81
CA SER A 80 3.95 -4.58 -15.28
C SER A 80 2.61 -4.93 -14.65
N TYR A 81 1.75 -3.92 -14.49
CA TYR A 81 0.38 -4.13 -14.03
C TYR A 81 -0.56 -3.09 -14.61
N ASN A 82 -1.84 -3.48 -14.62
CA ASN A 82 -2.96 -2.62 -14.94
C ASN A 82 -3.75 -2.32 -13.67
N ALA A 83 -4.32 -1.13 -13.58
CA ALA A 83 -5.25 -0.76 -12.53
C ALA A 83 -6.45 -0.01 -13.10
N TRP A 84 -7.63 -0.45 -12.68
CA TRP A 84 -8.89 0.25 -12.86
C TRP A 84 -9.30 0.83 -11.51
N LEU A 85 -9.49 2.14 -11.46
CA LEU A 85 -9.73 2.92 -10.25
C LEU A 85 -11.04 3.70 -10.42
N PRO A 86 -12.20 3.04 -10.23
CA PRO A 86 -13.49 3.72 -10.18
C PRO A 86 -13.61 4.56 -8.91
N SER A 87 -14.36 5.66 -9.01
CA SER A 87 -14.78 6.50 -7.91
C SER A 87 -16.22 6.96 -8.12
N ALA A 88 -16.96 7.13 -7.04
CA ALA A 88 -18.28 7.73 -7.05
C ALA A 88 -18.48 8.55 -5.78
N ASN A 89 -19.05 9.74 -5.93
CA ASN A 89 -19.49 10.58 -4.82
C ASN A 89 -20.94 11.01 -5.06
N LEU A 90 -21.72 11.05 -3.99
CA LEU A 90 -23.09 11.56 -4.00
C LEU A 90 -23.30 12.46 -2.79
N LYS A 91 -23.76 13.68 -3.02
CA LYS A 91 -24.24 14.63 -2.00
C LYS A 91 -25.75 14.75 -2.15
N ILE A 92 -26.47 14.66 -1.06
CA ILE A 92 -27.92 14.91 -0.97
C ILE A 92 -28.13 16.01 0.04
N ASP A 93 -28.79 17.09 -0.38
CA ASP A 93 -29.24 18.15 0.50
C ASP A 93 -30.60 17.73 1.08
N LEU A 94 -30.63 17.33 2.36
CA LEU A 94 -31.85 16.93 3.06
C LEU A 94 -32.75 18.15 3.35
N THR A 95 -32.11 19.27 3.66
CA THR A 95 -32.71 20.61 3.83
C THR A 95 -31.71 21.66 3.34
N SER A 96 -32.02 22.95 3.49
CA SER A 96 -31.05 24.05 3.24
C SER A 96 -29.79 23.97 4.09
N ASP A 97 -29.85 23.25 5.21
CA ASP A 97 -28.85 23.27 6.27
C ASP A 97 -28.36 21.88 6.68
N MET A 98 -28.90 20.83 6.08
CA MET A 98 -28.55 19.43 6.37
C MET A 98 -28.19 18.72 5.09
N LEU A 99 -27.06 18.03 5.07
CA LEU A 99 -26.63 17.24 3.92
C LEU A 99 -26.08 15.88 4.32
N LEU A 100 -26.24 14.92 3.40
CA LEU A 100 -25.60 13.62 3.43
C LEU A 100 -24.58 13.52 2.30
N ARG A 101 -23.45 12.87 2.56
CA ARG A 101 -22.48 12.49 1.53
C ARG A 101 -22.21 11.01 1.57
N PHE A 102 -22.07 10.42 0.39
CA PHE A 102 -21.64 9.05 0.19
C PHE A 102 -20.43 9.06 -0.74
N GLY A 103 -19.40 8.31 -0.38
CA GLY A 103 -18.20 8.12 -1.18
C GLY A 103 -17.89 6.64 -1.33
N ALA A 104 -17.53 6.23 -2.54
CA ALA A 104 -16.99 4.90 -2.80
C ALA A 104 -15.84 5.01 -3.81
N SER A 105 -14.70 4.40 -3.51
CA SER A 105 -13.55 4.47 -4.42
C SER A 105 -12.65 3.25 -4.32
N LYS A 106 -11.94 2.99 -5.42
CA LYS A 106 -10.77 2.11 -5.40
C LYS A 106 -9.51 2.93 -5.60
N THR A 107 -8.53 2.71 -4.74
CA THR A 107 -7.26 3.44 -4.71
C THR A 107 -6.08 2.46 -4.70
N LEU A 108 -4.88 2.95 -5.05
CA LEU A 108 -3.65 2.16 -4.99
C LEU A 108 -2.48 3.01 -4.49
N THR A 109 -1.54 2.37 -3.81
CA THR A 109 -0.25 2.93 -3.40
C THR A 109 0.86 2.05 -3.97
N ARG A 110 1.75 2.65 -4.76
CA ARG A 110 2.87 1.93 -5.39
C ARG A 110 3.96 1.59 -4.38
N PRO A 111 4.68 0.46 -4.55
CA PRO A 111 5.89 0.19 -3.78
C PRO A 111 6.92 1.29 -3.99
N THR A 112 7.76 1.53 -2.99
CA THR A 112 8.89 2.45 -3.17
C THR A 112 9.94 1.80 -4.08
N LEU A 113 10.64 2.59 -4.88
CA LEU A 113 11.65 2.08 -5.82
C LEU A 113 12.75 1.28 -5.10
N ASN A 114 13.09 1.66 -3.86
CA ASN A 114 14.05 0.96 -2.98
C ASN A 114 13.68 -0.50 -2.70
N GLN A 115 12.38 -0.80 -2.62
CA GLN A 115 11.90 -2.15 -2.36
C GLN A 115 11.92 -3.03 -3.62
N MET A 116 12.02 -2.42 -4.81
CA MET A 116 11.94 -3.08 -6.11
C MET A 116 13.32 -3.42 -6.72
N GLY A 117 14.41 -3.23 -5.98
CA GLY A 117 15.75 -3.56 -6.45
C GLY A 117 15.92 -5.03 -6.83
N VAL A 118 16.85 -5.32 -7.74
CA VAL A 118 17.25 -6.70 -8.12
C VAL A 118 18.34 -7.28 -7.22
N SER A 119 18.78 -6.56 -6.18
CA SER A 119 19.79 -7.06 -5.25
C SER A 119 19.27 -8.22 -4.41
N ASN A 120 20.16 -9.16 -4.11
CA ASN A 120 20.00 -10.34 -3.28
C ASN A 120 21.24 -10.44 -2.41
N TRP A 121 21.12 -10.91 -1.19
CA TRP A 121 22.26 -11.25 -0.35
C TRP A 121 22.05 -12.65 0.20
N TYR A 122 23.17 -13.28 0.57
CA TYR A 122 23.18 -14.63 1.13
C TYR A 122 24.10 -14.66 2.33
N GLY A 123 23.67 -15.31 3.40
CA GLY A 123 24.42 -15.41 4.64
C GLY A 123 23.97 -16.60 5.48
N GLY A 124 24.33 -16.58 6.75
CA GLY A 124 24.01 -17.65 7.69
C GLY A 124 25.07 -18.75 7.74
N ARG A 125 24.71 -19.84 8.42
CA ARG A 125 25.58 -20.99 8.72
C ARG A 125 24.86 -22.28 8.36
N THR A 126 25.57 -23.39 8.29
CA THR A 126 24.98 -24.72 8.11
C THR A 126 23.88 -24.95 9.15
N GLY A 127 22.71 -25.40 8.70
CA GLY A 127 21.49 -25.55 9.50
C GLY A 127 20.67 -24.27 9.70
N TYR A 128 21.15 -23.11 9.24
CA TYR A 128 20.40 -21.84 9.26
C TYR A 128 20.96 -20.86 8.21
N VAL A 129 20.67 -21.14 6.94
CA VAL A 129 21.06 -20.26 5.82
C VAL A 129 19.99 -19.20 5.62
N THR A 130 20.42 -17.95 5.43
CA THR A 130 19.53 -16.82 5.21
C THR A 130 19.79 -16.19 3.86
N SER A 131 18.73 -15.64 3.28
CA SER A 131 18.84 -14.77 2.11
C SER A 131 17.84 -13.62 2.20
N GLY A 132 18.02 -12.64 1.34
CA GLY A 132 17.09 -11.54 1.21
C GLY A 132 17.48 -10.66 0.06
N GLY A 133 16.80 -9.53 -0.10
CA GLY A 133 17.01 -8.66 -1.25
C GLY A 133 15.86 -7.72 -1.51
N GLY A 134 15.92 -7.04 -2.66
CA GLY A 134 14.76 -6.37 -3.22
C GLY A 134 13.83 -7.35 -3.92
N ASN A 135 12.64 -6.87 -4.26
CA ASN A 135 11.63 -7.64 -4.93
C ASN A 135 11.05 -6.82 -6.11
N PRO A 136 11.57 -7.01 -7.34
CA PRO A 136 11.06 -6.30 -8.52
C PRO A 136 9.61 -6.67 -8.89
N TYR A 137 9.07 -7.74 -8.28
CA TYR A 137 7.72 -8.24 -8.54
C TYR A 137 6.65 -7.68 -7.60
N LEU A 138 6.99 -6.74 -6.72
CA LEU A 138 6.03 -6.14 -5.80
C LEU A 138 4.85 -5.52 -6.58
N LYS A 139 3.65 -5.86 -6.13
CA LYS A 139 2.39 -5.26 -6.57
C LYS A 139 2.08 -4.04 -5.71
N PRO A 140 1.35 -3.05 -6.22
CA PRO A 140 0.88 -1.95 -5.41
C PRO A 140 -0.14 -2.43 -4.36
N MET A 141 -0.07 -1.82 -3.17
CA MET A 141 -1.12 -1.94 -2.16
C MET A 141 -2.41 -1.32 -2.72
N ARG A 142 -3.56 -1.95 -2.49
CA ARG A 142 -4.86 -1.50 -3.03
C ARG A 142 -5.87 -1.34 -1.90
N SER A 143 -6.71 -0.32 -1.99
CA SER A 143 -7.79 -0.10 -1.02
C SER A 143 -9.13 0.15 -1.71
N ASN A 144 -10.16 -0.58 -1.28
CA ASN A 144 -11.56 -0.23 -1.56
C ASN A 144 -12.08 0.57 -0.36
N ASN A 145 -12.54 1.80 -0.61
CA ASN A 145 -12.94 2.75 0.41
C ASN A 145 -14.44 3.02 0.28
N PHE A 146 -15.10 3.13 1.42
CA PHE A 146 -16.50 3.51 1.55
C PHE A 146 -16.62 4.52 2.69
N ASP A 147 -17.33 5.61 2.43
CA ASP A 147 -17.48 6.72 3.36
C ASP A 147 -18.93 7.20 3.32
N VAL A 148 -19.51 7.50 4.49
CA VAL A 148 -20.80 8.17 4.62
C VAL A 148 -20.68 9.27 5.65
N SER A 149 -21.19 10.46 5.36
CA SER A 149 -21.22 11.56 6.31
C SER A 149 -22.57 12.27 6.34
N TYR A 150 -22.85 12.87 7.49
CA TYR A 150 -23.95 13.78 7.74
C TYR A 150 -23.38 15.08 8.29
N GLU A 151 -23.84 16.20 7.75
CA GLU A 151 -23.46 17.54 8.21
C GLU A 151 -24.73 18.34 8.46
N TRP A 152 -24.78 19.04 9.60
CA TRP A 152 -25.84 19.97 9.96
C TRP A 152 -25.25 21.33 10.30
N TYR A 153 -25.58 22.31 9.47
CA TYR A 153 -25.24 23.72 9.61
C TYR A 153 -26.30 24.41 10.48
N LEU A 154 -25.96 24.70 11.73
CA LEU A 154 -26.87 25.35 12.68
C LEU A 154 -27.02 26.86 12.37
N SER A 155 -25.99 27.43 11.73
CA SER A 155 -25.96 28.80 11.22
C SER A 155 -24.87 28.91 10.15
N LYS A 156 -24.64 30.12 9.62
CA LYS A 156 -23.52 30.41 8.72
C LYS A 156 -22.14 30.16 9.34
N THR A 157 -22.04 30.06 10.67
CA THR A 157 -20.78 29.94 11.42
C THR A 157 -20.70 28.68 12.30
N ASN A 158 -21.82 27.97 12.47
CA ASN A 158 -21.94 26.86 13.42
C ASN A 158 -22.36 25.59 12.70
N TYR A 159 -21.70 24.48 12.98
CA TYR A 159 -22.04 23.18 12.39
C TYR A 159 -21.70 22.02 13.34
N VAL A 160 -22.34 20.89 13.08
CA VAL A 160 -21.95 19.59 13.61
C VAL A 160 -21.95 18.57 12.47
N SER A 161 -21.03 17.62 12.50
CA SER A 161 -20.93 16.58 11.50
C SER A 161 -20.57 15.25 12.12
N GLY A 162 -21.05 14.17 11.51
CA GLY A 162 -20.65 12.80 11.82
C GLY A 162 -20.34 12.03 10.54
N ALA A 163 -19.34 11.16 10.58
CA ALA A 163 -18.97 10.30 9.45
C ALA A 163 -18.66 8.88 9.90
N LEU A 164 -18.91 7.93 9.02
CA LEU A 164 -18.47 6.54 9.14
C LEU A 164 -17.65 6.20 7.90
N PHE A 165 -16.56 5.46 8.11
CA PHE A 165 -15.70 5.02 7.02
C PHE A 165 -15.29 3.56 7.17
N MET A 166 -15.04 2.91 6.03
CA MET A 166 -14.48 1.57 5.94
C MET A 166 -13.52 1.48 4.76
N LYS A 167 -12.32 0.95 5.02
CA LYS A 167 -11.27 0.73 4.03
C LYS A 167 -10.86 -0.74 4.07
N LYS A 168 -11.01 -1.44 2.95
CA LYS A 168 -10.52 -2.81 2.76
C LYS A 168 -9.23 -2.74 1.96
N VAL A 169 -8.11 -2.95 2.65
CA VAL A 169 -6.77 -2.87 2.10
C VAL A 169 -6.24 -4.27 1.79
N SER A 170 -5.55 -4.40 0.67
CA SER A 170 -4.98 -5.65 0.16
C SER A 170 -3.57 -5.40 -0.37
N ASP A 171 -2.78 -6.46 -0.49
CA ASP A 171 -1.41 -6.42 -1.01
C ASP A 171 -0.47 -5.56 -0.14
N PHE A 172 -0.66 -5.53 1.19
CA PHE A 172 0.28 -4.86 2.10
C PHE A 172 1.70 -5.40 1.91
N LEU A 173 2.66 -4.48 1.88
CA LEU A 173 4.07 -4.81 1.77
C LEU A 173 4.63 -5.08 3.14
N GLU A 174 5.15 -6.29 3.36
CA GLU A 174 5.78 -6.66 4.62
C GLU A 174 7.08 -7.43 4.38
N THR A 175 8.00 -7.33 5.34
CA THR A 175 9.12 -8.25 5.45
C THR A 175 8.56 -9.63 5.80
N SER A 176 8.79 -10.62 4.93
CA SER A 176 8.31 -11.98 5.15
C SER A 176 9.45 -12.97 5.13
N LEU A 177 9.48 -13.86 6.13
CA LEU A 177 10.33 -15.04 6.12
C LEU A 177 9.63 -16.13 5.32
N GLN A 178 10.28 -16.63 4.27
CA GLN A 178 9.80 -17.74 3.46
C GLN A 178 10.93 -18.75 3.30
N ASP A 179 10.65 -19.99 3.67
CA ASP A 179 11.57 -21.10 3.51
C ASP A 179 11.59 -21.55 2.05
N THR A 180 12.79 -21.65 1.47
CA THR A 180 12.95 -22.05 0.07
C THR A 180 14.17 -22.93 -0.11
N LYS A 181 14.13 -23.81 -1.11
CA LYS A 181 15.28 -24.61 -1.52
C LYS A 181 16.00 -23.92 -2.66
N LEU A 182 17.26 -23.55 -2.43
CA LEU A 182 18.11 -22.97 -3.45
C LEU A 182 19.10 -24.00 -3.98
N PRO A 183 19.26 -24.18 -5.31
CA PRO A 183 20.26 -25.09 -5.87
C PRO A 183 21.69 -24.81 -5.39
N GLN A 184 21.99 -23.56 -5.05
CA GLN A 184 23.30 -23.13 -4.51
C GLN A 184 23.58 -23.68 -3.11
N TYR A 185 22.53 -24.03 -2.36
CA TYR A 185 22.57 -24.59 -1.02
C TYR A 185 21.77 -25.90 -0.98
N PRO A 186 22.23 -26.95 -1.67
CA PRO A 186 21.40 -28.14 -1.97
C PRO A 186 20.94 -28.92 -0.73
N ASN A 187 21.65 -28.79 0.39
CA ASN A 187 21.39 -29.50 1.64
C ASN A 187 20.73 -28.63 2.71
N GLU A 188 20.30 -27.41 2.37
CA GLU A 188 19.77 -26.44 3.34
C GLU A 188 18.36 -25.99 2.96
N ILE A 189 17.61 -25.62 3.97
CA ILE A 189 16.45 -24.74 3.81
C ILE A 189 16.97 -23.31 3.96
N VAL A 190 16.72 -22.48 2.97
CA VAL A 190 17.12 -21.07 2.99
C VAL A 190 15.95 -20.22 3.47
N HIS A 191 16.16 -19.47 4.54
CA HIS A 191 15.19 -18.53 5.11
C HIS A 191 15.30 -17.19 4.39
N ASP A 192 14.43 -16.95 3.41
CA ASP A 192 14.42 -15.69 2.66
C ASP A 192 13.55 -14.63 3.34
N THR A 193 14.12 -13.46 3.61
CA THR A 193 13.50 -12.39 4.42
C THR A 193 13.04 -11.18 3.60
N ARG A 194 12.94 -11.26 2.26
CA ARG A 194 12.62 -10.07 1.45
C ARG A 194 11.18 -9.58 1.65
N ILE A 195 10.96 -8.33 1.25
CA ILE A 195 9.63 -7.72 1.23
C ILE A 195 8.74 -8.41 0.19
N ARG A 196 7.49 -8.72 0.57
CA ARG A 196 6.48 -9.37 -0.28
C ARG A 196 5.10 -8.72 -0.07
N ASN A 197 4.21 -8.92 -1.04
CA ASN A 197 2.78 -8.69 -0.85
C ASN A 197 2.23 -9.86 -0.02
N GLY A 198 1.64 -9.59 1.15
CA GLY A 198 1.26 -10.69 2.05
C GLY A 198 0.14 -10.43 3.03
N GLN A 199 -0.18 -9.18 3.40
CA GLN A 199 -1.29 -8.92 4.32
C GLN A 199 -2.50 -8.31 3.63
N THR A 200 -3.66 -8.60 4.20
CA THR A 200 -4.92 -7.88 3.96
C THR A 200 -5.37 -7.25 5.26
N GLY A 201 -6.17 -6.20 5.21
CA GLY A 201 -6.65 -5.56 6.41
C GLY A 201 -7.90 -4.75 6.19
N THR A 202 -8.65 -4.55 7.27
CA THR A 202 -9.84 -3.71 7.30
C THR A 202 -9.64 -2.62 8.34
N ILE A 203 -9.84 -1.38 7.92
CA ILE A 203 -9.82 -0.21 8.80
C ILE A 203 -11.22 0.38 8.75
N LYS A 204 -11.89 0.49 9.89
CA LYS A 204 -13.23 1.08 10.00
C LYS A 204 -13.26 2.08 11.15
N GLY A 205 -14.12 3.06 11.07
CA GLY A 205 -14.16 4.08 12.11
C GLY A 205 -15.32 5.04 12.00
N ALA A 206 -15.39 5.92 12.98
CA ALA A 206 -16.37 6.98 13.10
C ALA A 206 -15.67 8.29 13.44
N GLU A 207 -16.15 9.38 12.86
CA GLU A 207 -15.65 10.72 13.10
C GLU A 207 -16.80 11.63 13.52
N LEU A 208 -16.53 12.53 14.46
CA LEU A 208 -17.40 13.61 14.87
C LEU A 208 -16.61 14.91 14.79
N ALA A 209 -17.22 15.96 14.29
CA ALA A 209 -16.64 17.29 14.32
C ALA A 209 -17.74 18.34 14.52
N GLY A 210 -17.35 19.49 15.04
CA GLY A 210 -18.26 20.60 15.18
C GLY A 210 -17.56 21.90 15.53
N GLN A 211 -18.25 22.97 15.22
CA GLN A 211 -17.84 24.33 15.56
C GLN A 211 -19.06 25.09 16.06
N TYR A 212 -18.84 25.88 17.10
CA TYR A 212 -19.87 26.74 17.67
C TYR A 212 -19.28 28.08 18.10
N ALA A 213 -19.68 29.15 17.43
CA ALA A 213 -19.45 30.53 17.80
C ALA A 213 -20.50 30.99 18.83
N PHE A 214 -20.06 31.71 19.86
CA PHE A 214 -20.89 32.14 20.99
C PHE A 214 -21.61 33.47 20.76
N ASP A 215 -21.64 33.96 19.53
CA ASP A 215 -22.18 35.27 19.17
C ASP A 215 -23.65 35.48 19.58
N ASN A 216 -24.40 34.37 19.67
CA ASN A 216 -25.82 34.35 20.05
C ASN A 216 -26.07 33.95 21.52
N ILE A 217 -25.03 33.67 22.31
CA ILE A 217 -25.18 33.24 23.71
C ILE A 217 -25.18 34.44 24.65
N HIS A 218 -24.18 35.32 24.56
CA HIS A 218 -24.02 36.46 25.45
C HIS A 218 -23.13 37.54 24.81
N PRO A 219 -23.41 38.85 24.99
CA PRO A 219 -22.59 39.93 24.41
C PRO A 219 -21.09 39.84 24.75
N LEU A 220 -20.75 39.42 25.96
CA LEU A 220 -19.35 39.24 26.39
C LEU A 220 -18.61 38.09 25.69
N LEU A 221 -19.34 37.17 25.06
CA LEU A 221 -18.77 36.02 24.35
C LEU A 221 -18.76 36.20 22.83
N GLN A 222 -19.20 37.37 22.33
CA GLN A 222 -19.11 37.69 20.90
C GLN A 222 -17.65 37.68 20.44
N GLY A 223 -17.40 37.04 19.30
CA GLY A 223 -16.05 36.83 18.78
C GLY A 223 -15.30 35.64 19.40
N PHE A 224 -15.88 34.95 20.39
CA PHE A 224 -15.36 33.68 20.91
C PHE A 224 -16.14 32.49 20.36
N GLY A 225 -15.50 31.32 20.34
CA GLY A 225 -16.12 30.07 19.93
C GLY A 225 -15.26 28.87 20.28
N VAL A 226 -15.80 27.69 20.01
CA VAL A 226 -15.13 26.41 20.19
C VAL A 226 -15.21 25.57 18.92
N THR A 227 -14.14 24.86 18.62
CA THR A 227 -14.08 23.83 17.58
C THR A 227 -13.59 22.54 18.23
N ALA A 228 -14.21 21.41 17.90
CA ALA A 228 -13.80 20.12 18.40
C ALA A 228 -13.95 19.05 17.31
N ASN A 229 -13.06 18.06 17.32
CA ASN A 229 -13.15 16.88 16.49
C ASN A 229 -12.73 15.64 17.30
N TYR A 230 -13.31 14.51 16.95
CA TYR A 230 -13.04 13.22 17.57
C TYR A 230 -13.11 12.13 16.51
N THR A 231 -12.11 11.24 16.49
CA THR A 231 -12.04 10.11 15.56
C THR A 231 -11.79 8.83 16.34
N TYR A 232 -12.64 7.83 16.12
CA TYR A 232 -12.45 6.47 16.59
C TYR A 232 -12.10 5.56 15.41
N VAL A 233 -11.06 4.75 15.56
CA VAL A 233 -10.57 3.83 14.51
C VAL A 233 -10.34 2.44 15.10
N ASP A 234 -10.88 1.44 14.42
CA ASP A 234 -10.61 0.03 14.64
C ASP A 234 -9.96 -0.56 13.38
N ALA A 235 -8.83 -1.24 13.56
CA ALA A 235 -8.01 -1.74 12.46
C ALA A 235 -7.59 -3.18 12.71
N GLU A 236 -7.91 -4.06 11.77
CA GLU A 236 -7.56 -5.48 11.78
C GLU A 236 -6.73 -5.81 10.55
N ALA A 237 -5.69 -6.63 10.73
CA ALA A 237 -4.85 -7.14 9.64
C ALA A 237 -4.70 -8.65 9.74
N ASN A 238 -4.87 -9.33 8.61
CA ASN A 238 -4.68 -10.76 8.45
C ASN A 238 -3.50 -11.00 7.53
N ARG A 239 -2.55 -11.81 8.00
CA ARG A 239 -1.43 -12.28 7.19
C ARG A 239 -1.91 -13.46 6.34
N ASP A 240 -1.73 -13.39 5.04
CA ASP A 240 -1.97 -14.52 4.16
C ASP A 240 -0.89 -15.57 4.47
N SER A 241 -1.30 -16.67 5.10
CA SER A 241 -0.41 -17.80 5.42
C SER A 241 -0.21 -18.75 4.24
N SER A 242 -0.78 -18.43 3.07
CA SER A 242 -0.73 -19.27 1.88
C SER A 242 0.32 -18.78 0.87
N GLU A 243 1.54 -19.33 0.99
CA GLU A 243 2.39 -19.81 -0.11
C GLU A 243 3.71 -20.32 0.52
N GLY A 244 3.59 -21.41 1.28
CA GLY A 244 4.70 -22.33 1.48
C GLY A 244 4.67 -23.37 0.35
N PRO A 245 5.76 -23.59 -0.39
CA PRO A 245 5.95 -24.85 -1.10
C PRO A 245 6.15 -26.03 -0.14
#